data_AF-A0A6P8YUL9-F1
#
_entry.id   AF-A0A6P8YUL9-F1
#
_cell.length_a   1.000
_cell.length_b   1.000
_cell.length_c   1.000
_cell.angle_alpha   90.00
_cell.angle_beta   90.00
_cell.angle_gamma   90.00
#
_symmetry.space_group_name_H-M   'P 1'
#
loop_
_entity.id
_entity.type
_entity.pdbx_description
1 polymer ?
#
loop_
_entity_poly.entity_id
_entity_poly.type
_entity_poly.pdbx_seq_one_letter_code
_entity_poly.pdbx_strand_id
1 'polypeptide(L)'
;MEMSTQQCLTSLISTHPDYTCLNEMFPRLIELSDLPVADPVAAKFPFLGSAWLVTFLLISYLLIILKLGKKFMEHRKPYNINNILIVYNVFQMIYNVIMFCMIVYYCIIKPTYDFTCMETLSFDHPRKNMERALSYAFFVNKIIDLLDTIFFVLRKSYKQITVLHVYHHVLMVFLPYWVVRFYGVGAQFVTTAFLNTFVHAVMYLYYMITAMYPGMKGSLWWKKYITVLQIIQFLIGMIQSAYILNFNPECDFPKIFHAIIIIGGAIFVAMFSNFYIRAYIMPQRRKLK
;
A
#
# COMPACT_ATOMS: atom_id res chain seq x y z
N MET A 1 11.75 31.39 17.24
CA MET A 1 11.99 31.32 15.79
C MET A 1 11.56 29.92 15.38
N GLU A 2 10.34 29.74 14.89
CA GLU A 2 9.81 28.42 14.55
C GLU A 2 10.71 27.75 13.51
N MET A 3 11.22 26.57 13.84
CA MET A 3 12.01 25.79 12.90
C MET A 3 11.05 25.08 11.94
N SER A 4 11.22 25.29 10.64
CA SER A 4 10.37 24.64 9.64
C SER A 4 10.52 23.11 9.70
N THR A 5 9.46 22.38 9.37
CA THR A 5 9.47 20.90 9.32
C THR A 5 10.62 20.36 8.46
N GLN A 6 11.02 21.12 7.44
CA GLN A 6 12.14 20.81 6.55
C GLN A 6 13.52 20.96 7.22
N GLN A 7 13.70 21.96 8.09
CA GLN A 7 14.93 22.13 8.87
C GLN A 7 15.09 21.03 9.92
N CYS A 8 14.01 20.57 10.55
CA CYS A 8 14.03 19.44 11.48
C CYS A 8 14.38 18.11 10.79
N LEU A 9 13.78 17.81 9.63
CA LEU A 9 14.14 16.63 8.85
C LEU A 9 15.62 16.62 8.43
N THR A 10 16.18 17.79 8.15
CA THR A 10 17.60 17.93 7.77
C THR A 10 18.53 17.71 8.96
N SER A 11 18.16 18.16 10.17
CA SER A 11 18.97 17.91 11.38
C SER A 11 18.97 16.43 11.80
N LEU A 12 17.85 15.73 11.60
CA LEU A 12 17.69 14.30 11.92
C LEU A 12 18.52 13.37 11.02
N ILE A 13 18.89 13.81 9.81
CA ILE A 13 19.69 13.03 8.85
C ILE A 13 21.18 13.42 8.92
N SER A 14 21.55 14.39 9.76
CA SER A 14 22.93 14.84 9.92
C SER A 14 23.81 13.79 10.63
N THR A 15 25.12 13.96 10.52
CA THR A 15 26.12 13.10 11.18
C THR A 15 26.06 13.13 12.71
N HIS A 16 25.42 14.16 13.30
CA HIS A 16 25.10 14.26 14.72
C HIS A 16 23.62 14.64 14.88
N PRO A 17 22.71 13.66 14.88
CA PRO A 17 21.27 13.93 14.88
C PRO A 17 20.85 14.66 16.17
N ASP A 18 20.27 15.84 16.00
CA ASP A 18 19.65 16.60 17.07
C ASP A 18 18.16 16.25 17.14
N TYR A 19 17.78 15.56 18.22
CA TYR A 19 16.43 15.07 18.44
C TYR A 19 15.52 16.10 19.13
N THR A 20 16.04 17.26 19.56
CA THR A 20 15.22 18.28 20.24
C THR A 20 14.09 18.81 19.35
N CYS A 21 14.25 18.79 18.03
CA CYS A 21 13.20 19.19 17.08
C CYS A 21 12.01 18.21 17.01
N LEU A 22 12.17 16.95 17.46
CA LEU A 22 11.06 16.02 17.59
C LEU A 22 10.03 16.48 18.64
N ASN A 23 10.48 17.27 19.62
CA ASN A 23 9.59 17.87 20.62
C ASN A 23 8.65 18.92 20.01
N GLU A 24 8.99 19.52 18.86
CA GLU A 24 8.11 20.43 18.11
C GLU A 24 7.26 19.71 17.06
N MET A 25 7.72 18.55 16.57
CA MET A 25 6.93 17.73 15.64
C MET A 25 5.74 17.03 16.33
N PHE A 26 5.91 16.58 17.57
CA PHE A 26 4.86 15.84 18.28
C PHE A 26 3.58 16.68 18.52
N PRO A 27 3.66 17.96 18.96
CA PRO A 27 2.51 18.87 19.02
C PRO A 27 1.83 19.06 17.66
N ARG A 28 2.59 19.25 16.58
CA ARG A 28 2.03 19.40 15.22
C ARG A 28 1.31 18.14 14.73
N LEU A 29 1.80 16.95 15.10
CA LEU A 29 1.11 15.69 14.79
C LEU A 29 -0.20 15.54 15.56
N ILE A 30 -0.26 16.04 16.80
CA ILE A 30 -1.49 16.10 17.60
C ILE A 30 -2.49 17.05 16.92
N GLU A 31 -2.07 18.27 16.59
CA GLU A 31 -2.92 19.25 15.88
C GLU A 31 -3.47 18.68 14.56
N LEU A 32 -2.61 18.01 13.79
CA LEU A 32 -3.00 17.35 12.55
C LEU A 32 -4.03 16.23 12.78
N SER A 33 -3.94 15.53 13.91
CA SER A 33 -4.89 14.50 14.31
C SER A 33 -6.25 15.05 14.78
N ASP A 34 -6.27 16.29 15.24
CA ASP A 34 -7.46 16.99 15.78
C ASP A 34 -8.27 17.75 14.72
N LEU A 35 -7.71 17.96 13.51
CA LEU A 35 -8.43 18.59 12.39
C LEU A 35 -9.76 17.88 12.08
N PRO A 36 -10.79 18.54 11.53
CA PRO A 36 -12.03 17.86 11.16
C PRO A 36 -11.79 16.76 10.10
N VAL A 37 -12.50 15.65 10.23
CA VAL A 37 -12.47 14.53 9.26
C VAL A 37 -13.27 14.90 8.01
N ALA A 38 -12.74 14.61 6.83
CA ALA A 38 -13.44 14.91 5.57
C ALA A 38 -14.75 14.13 5.41
N ASP A 39 -14.81 12.88 5.87
CA ASP A 39 -16.04 12.08 5.91
C ASP A 39 -16.32 11.56 7.34
N PRO A 40 -17.22 12.23 8.09
CA PRO A 40 -17.55 11.85 9.46
C PRO A 40 -18.17 10.46 9.62
N VAL A 41 -18.79 9.92 8.57
CA VAL A 41 -19.36 8.56 8.59
C VAL A 41 -18.25 7.54 8.41
N ALA A 42 -17.34 7.76 7.47
CA ALA A 42 -16.19 6.88 7.26
C ALA A 42 -15.24 6.85 8.47
N ALA A 43 -15.11 7.98 9.18
CA ALA A 43 -14.31 8.07 10.41
C ALA A 43 -14.83 7.16 11.55
N LYS A 44 -16.09 6.71 11.51
CA LYS A 44 -16.63 5.75 12.49
C LYS A 44 -16.17 4.32 12.24
N PHE A 45 -15.61 4.03 11.06
CA PHE A 45 -15.10 2.70 10.78
C PHE A 45 -13.81 2.43 11.57
N PRO A 46 -13.58 1.18 12.02
CA PRO A 46 -12.38 0.83 12.77
C PRO A 46 -11.10 1.28 12.05
N PHE A 47 -10.11 1.77 12.80
CA PHE A 47 -8.84 2.36 12.33
C PHE A 47 -8.92 3.69 11.57
N LEU A 48 -10.03 4.05 10.92
CA LEU A 48 -10.14 5.31 10.17
C LEU A 48 -10.42 6.54 11.06
N GLY A 49 -10.92 6.33 12.28
CA GLY A 49 -11.25 7.43 13.20
C GLY A 49 -10.07 8.03 13.95
N SER A 50 -8.89 7.41 13.94
CA SER A 50 -7.75 7.88 14.75
C SER A 50 -6.40 7.61 14.09
N ALA A 51 -5.62 8.69 13.90
CA ALA A 51 -4.27 8.63 13.34
C ALA A 51 -3.32 7.85 14.25
N TRP A 52 -3.58 7.88 15.56
CA TRP A 52 -2.79 7.17 16.56
C TRP A 52 -2.93 5.66 16.43
N LEU A 53 -4.12 5.15 16.10
CA LEU A 53 -4.32 3.71 15.89
C LEU A 53 -3.52 3.20 14.69
N VAL A 54 -3.55 3.92 13.56
CA VAL A 54 -2.79 3.55 12.35
C VAL A 54 -1.29 3.72 12.58
N THR A 55 -0.87 4.78 13.27
CA THR A 55 0.54 4.99 13.64
C THR A 55 1.04 3.86 14.54
N PHE A 56 0.29 3.50 15.58
CA PHE A 56 0.65 2.40 16.47
C PHE A 56 0.69 1.05 15.73
N LEU A 57 -0.26 0.80 14.83
CA LEU A 57 -0.27 -0.39 13.98
C LEU A 57 1.01 -0.48 13.13
N LEU A 58 1.42 0.61 12.48
CA LEU A 58 2.60 0.63 11.62
C LEU A 58 3.91 0.52 12.43
N ILE A 59 4.01 1.22 13.55
CA ILE A 59 5.18 1.13 14.45
C ILE A 59 5.31 -0.28 15.01
N SER A 60 4.22 -0.86 15.53
CA SER A 60 4.23 -2.23 16.06
C SER A 60 4.58 -3.24 14.97
N TYR A 61 4.00 -3.12 13.76
CA TYR A 61 4.38 -3.93 12.60
C TYR A 61 5.89 -3.86 12.32
N LEU A 62 6.46 -2.65 12.21
CA LEU A 62 7.89 -2.46 11.95
C LEU A 62 8.77 -3.05 13.06
N LEU A 63 8.40 -2.82 14.33
CA LEU A 63 9.10 -3.38 15.49
C LEU A 63 9.08 -4.91 15.46
N ILE A 64 7.94 -5.51 15.12
CA ILE A 64 7.79 -6.97 15.00
C ILE A 64 8.67 -7.50 13.87
N ILE A 65 8.58 -6.96 12.65
CA ILE A 65 9.29 -7.57 11.51
C ILE A 65 10.81 -7.31 11.53
N LEU A 66 11.25 -6.17 12.07
CA LEU A 66 12.66 -5.77 12.04
C LEU A 66 13.45 -6.23 13.26
N LYS A 67 12.82 -6.28 14.44
CA LYS A 67 13.50 -6.58 15.71
C LYS A 67 12.88 -7.76 16.45
N LEU A 68 11.66 -7.60 16.99
CA LEU A 68 11.10 -8.53 17.98
C LEU A 68 10.86 -9.93 17.38
N GLY A 69 10.29 -10.00 16.18
CA GLY A 69 10.00 -11.27 15.51
C GLY A 69 11.27 -12.00 15.08
N LYS A 70 12.32 -11.28 14.64
CA LYS A 70 13.63 -11.89 14.33
C LYS A 70 14.29 -12.46 15.57
N LYS A 71 14.29 -11.71 16.68
CA LYS A 71 14.80 -12.16 17.98
C LYS A 71 14.02 -13.36 18.51
N PHE A 72 12.68 -13.33 18.42
CA PHE A 72 11.82 -14.44 18.81
C PHE A 72 12.13 -15.73 18.00
N MET A 73 12.43 -15.58 16.72
CA MET A 73 12.74 -16.71 15.84
C MET A 73 14.19 -17.15 15.90
N GLU A 74 15.11 -16.41 16.52
CA GLU A 74 16.56 -16.66 16.48
C GLU A 74 16.90 -18.12 16.84
N HIS A 75 16.43 -18.58 18.01
CA HIS A 75 16.66 -19.93 18.52
C HIS A 75 15.56 -20.94 18.15
N ARG A 76 14.65 -20.61 17.24
CA ARG A 76 13.55 -21.48 16.80
C ARG A 76 13.79 -22.02 15.39
N LYS A 77 13.29 -23.23 15.11
CA LYS A 77 13.21 -23.73 13.74
C LYS A 77 12.14 -22.95 12.96
N PRO A 78 12.28 -22.76 11.64
CA PRO A 78 11.24 -22.11 10.84
C PRO A 78 9.93 -22.90 10.96
N TYR A 79 8.82 -22.21 11.22
CA TYR A 79 7.53 -22.88 11.40
C TYR A 79 7.00 -23.42 10.08
N ASN A 80 6.43 -24.63 10.13
CA ASN A 80 5.71 -25.20 9.00
C ASN A 80 4.26 -24.69 8.99
N ILE A 81 4.07 -23.50 8.42
CA ILE A 81 2.78 -22.82 8.31
C ILE A 81 2.19 -22.91 6.89
N ASN A 82 2.49 -23.99 6.15
CA ASN A 82 2.10 -24.08 4.74
C ASN A 82 0.58 -24.04 4.54
N ASN A 83 -0.18 -24.76 5.36
CA ASN A 83 -1.65 -24.76 5.28
C ASN A 83 -2.24 -23.39 5.59
N ILE A 84 -1.69 -22.67 6.58
CA ILE A 84 -2.08 -21.29 6.91
C ILE A 84 -1.83 -20.38 5.71
N LEU A 85 -0.67 -20.52 5.06
CA LEU A 85 -0.35 -19.75 3.85
C LEU A 85 -1.30 -20.05 2.69
N ILE A 86 -1.68 -21.32 2.48
CA ILE A 86 -2.63 -21.66 1.42
C ILE A 86 -3.97 -20.98 1.71
N VAL A 87 -4.52 -21.14 2.92
CA VAL A 87 -5.80 -20.52 3.31
C VAL A 87 -5.74 -18.99 3.18
N TYR A 88 -4.65 -18.38 3.66
CA TYR A 88 -4.44 -16.94 3.56
C TYR A 88 -4.37 -16.46 2.11
N ASN A 89 -3.61 -17.13 1.24
CA ASN A 89 -3.48 -16.74 -0.17
C ASN A 89 -4.80 -16.95 -0.94
N VAL A 90 -5.57 -18.01 -0.63
CA VAL A 90 -6.92 -18.21 -1.18
C VAL A 90 -7.84 -17.08 -0.76
N PHE A 91 -7.87 -16.77 0.55
CA PHE A 91 -8.67 -15.66 1.08
C PHE A 91 -8.30 -14.34 0.40
N GLN A 92 -7.01 -14.01 0.34
CA GLN A 92 -6.52 -12.79 -0.30
C GLN A 92 -6.87 -12.72 -1.78
N MET A 93 -6.70 -13.81 -2.52
CA MET A 93 -7.10 -13.89 -3.92
C MET A 93 -8.60 -13.61 -4.09
N ILE A 94 -9.46 -14.30 -3.32
CA ILE A 94 -10.92 -14.11 -3.40
C ILE A 94 -11.30 -12.67 -3.01
N TYR A 95 -10.73 -12.14 -1.94
CA TYR A 95 -11.00 -10.77 -1.48
C TYR A 95 -10.68 -9.74 -2.58
N ASN A 96 -9.50 -9.85 -3.20
CA ASN A 96 -9.08 -8.94 -4.26
C ASN A 96 -9.91 -9.12 -5.54
N VAL A 97 -10.33 -10.35 -5.89
CA VAL A 97 -11.25 -10.60 -7.02
C VAL A 97 -12.61 -9.96 -6.77
N ILE A 98 -13.20 -10.15 -5.60
CA ILE A 98 -14.50 -9.57 -5.25
C ILE A 98 -14.44 -8.04 -5.32
N MET A 99 -13.42 -7.43 -4.70
CA MET A 99 -13.24 -5.97 -4.77
C MET A 99 -13.06 -5.49 -6.20
N PHE A 100 -12.22 -6.15 -6.99
CA PHE A 100 -12.02 -5.81 -8.40
C PHE A 100 -13.34 -5.84 -9.17
N CYS A 101 -14.12 -6.92 -9.04
CA CYS A 101 -15.43 -7.06 -9.69
C CYS A 101 -16.42 -5.98 -9.24
N MET A 102 -16.44 -5.64 -7.95
CA MET A 102 -17.29 -4.57 -7.43
C MET A 102 -16.89 -3.20 -8.02
N ILE A 103 -15.59 -2.89 -8.08
CA ILE A 103 -15.11 -1.64 -8.68
C ILE A 103 -15.45 -1.60 -10.18
N VAL A 104 -15.25 -2.69 -10.92
CA VAL A 104 -15.69 -2.80 -12.33
C VAL A 104 -17.18 -2.52 -12.47
N TYR A 105 -18.00 -3.11 -11.61
CA TYR A 105 -19.44 -2.92 -11.65
C TYR A 105 -19.83 -1.44 -11.47
N TYR A 106 -19.24 -0.74 -10.49
CA TYR A 106 -19.60 0.65 -10.18
C TYR A 106 -18.89 1.71 -11.03
N CYS A 107 -17.74 1.40 -11.62
CA CYS A 107 -17.01 2.35 -12.46
C CYS A 107 -17.29 2.15 -13.95
N ILE A 108 -17.54 0.92 -14.41
CA ILE A 108 -17.69 0.60 -15.84
C ILE A 108 -19.14 0.27 -16.20
N ILE A 109 -19.78 -0.65 -15.48
CA ILE A 109 -21.12 -1.14 -15.84
C ILE A 109 -22.22 -0.15 -15.44
N LYS A 110 -22.08 0.45 -14.25
CA LYS A 110 -22.97 1.47 -13.71
C LYS A 110 -22.15 2.71 -13.39
N PRO A 111 -21.60 3.42 -14.39
CA PRO A 111 -20.60 4.45 -14.18
C PRO A 111 -21.06 5.46 -13.14
N THR A 112 -20.38 5.42 -11.98
CA THR A 112 -20.59 6.34 -10.85
C THR A 112 -19.60 7.50 -10.90
N TYR A 113 -18.52 7.34 -11.69
CA TYR A 113 -17.44 8.29 -11.81
C TYR A 113 -17.14 8.58 -13.28
N ASP A 114 -16.65 9.79 -13.53
CA ASP A 114 -16.00 10.14 -14.79
C ASP A 114 -14.49 9.90 -14.65
N PHE A 115 -13.93 9.02 -15.49
CA PHE A 115 -12.50 8.70 -15.43
C PHE A 115 -11.58 9.89 -15.74
N THR A 116 -12.12 10.94 -16.37
CA THR A 116 -11.39 12.18 -16.68
C THR A 116 -11.33 13.14 -15.49
N CYS A 117 -12.25 13.01 -14.53
CA CYS A 117 -12.21 13.65 -13.21
C CYS A 117 -13.08 12.86 -12.21
N MET A 118 -12.45 12.10 -11.33
CA MET A 118 -13.09 11.35 -10.26
C MET A 118 -12.98 12.12 -8.95
N GLU A 119 -14.11 12.59 -8.45
CA GLU A 119 -14.23 13.26 -7.17
C GLU A 119 -14.96 12.38 -6.15
N THR A 120 -14.91 12.78 -4.88
CA THR A 120 -15.69 12.14 -3.83
C THR A 120 -17.18 12.36 -4.09
N LEU A 121 -18.00 11.31 -3.97
CA LEU A 121 -19.44 11.48 -4.18
C LEU A 121 -20.03 12.39 -3.10
N SER A 122 -21.06 13.16 -3.46
CA SER A 122 -21.79 13.98 -2.48
C SER A 122 -22.43 13.11 -1.39
N PHE A 123 -22.67 13.68 -0.20
CA PHE A 123 -23.16 12.91 0.95
C PHE A 123 -24.59 12.38 0.79
N ASP A 124 -25.41 13.04 -0.03
CA ASP A 124 -26.77 12.66 -0.40
C ASP A 124 -26.80 11.66 -1.56
N HIS A 125 -25.68 11.42 -2.24
CA HIS A 125 -25.63 10.52 -3.38
C HIS A 125 -26.03 9.08 -2.98
N PRO A 126 -26.91 8.39 -3.73
CA PRO A 126 -27.43 7.07 -3.36
C PRO A 126 -26.35 5.99 -3.21
N ARG A 127 -25.18 6.19 -3.83
CA ARG A 127 -24.05 5.25 -3.77
C ARG A 127 -22.95 5.65 -2.79
N LYS A 128 -23.12 6.75 -2.02
CA LYS A 128 -22.07 7.22 -1.10
C LYS A 128 -21.67 6.17 -0.07
N ASN A 129 -22.64 5.44 0.49
CA ASN A 129 -22.36 4.38 1.46
C ASN A 129 -21.61 3.20 0.84
N MET A 130 -21.83 2.93 -0.44
CA MET A 130 -21.06 1.91 -1.18
C MET A 130 -19.62 2.37 -1.43
N GLU A 131 -19.41 3.64 -1.83
CA GLU A 131 -18.06 4.22 -1.98
C GLU A 131 -17.27 4.14 -0.65
N ARG A 132 -17.93 4.47 0.47
CA ARG A 132 -17.37 4.33 1.82
C ARG A 132 -16.98 2.88 2.12
N ALA A 133 -17.89 1.93 1.85
CA ALA A 133 -17.66 0.52 2.10
C ALA A 133 -16.51 -0.05 1.27
N LEU A 134 -16.43 0.27 -0.03
CA LEU A 134 -15.35 -0.19 -0.91
C LEU A 134 -14.00 0.43 -0.52
N SER A 135 -13.98 1.72 -0.21
CA SER A 135 -12.75 2.40 0.25
C SER A 135 -12.25 1.81 1.56
N TYR A 136 -13.16 1.54 2.51
CA TYR A 136 -12.82 0.90 3.76
C TYR A 136 -12.34 -0.55 3.57
N ALA A 137 -13.04 -1.33 2.74
CA ALA A 137 -12.66 -2.70 2.41
C ALA A 137 -11.26 -2.75 1.78
N PHE A 138 -10.93 -1.79 0.90
CA PHE A 138 -9.59 -1.67 0.33
C PHE A 138 -8.54 -1.36 1.41
N PHE A 139 -8.82 -0.42 2.31
CA PHE A 139 -7.91 -0.08 3.41
C PHE A 139 -7.66 -1.27 4.34
N VAL A 140 -8.71 -1.99 4.74
CA VAL A 140 -8.60 -3.21 5.55
C VAL A 140 -7.77 -4.27 4.85
N ASN A 141 -7.95 -4.45 3.53
CA ASN A 141 -7.15 -5.37 2.74
C ASN A 141 -5.64 -5.04 2.85
N LYS A 142 -5.26 -3.76 2.80
CA LYS A 142 -3.85 -3.35 2.94
C LYS A 142 -3.31 -3.59 4.35
N ILE A 143 -4.15 -3.52 5.39
CA ILE A 143 -3.77 -3.94 6.75
C ILE A 143 -3.53 -5.46 6.80
N ILE A 144 -4.41 -6.25 6.18
CA ILE A 144 -4.27 -7.72 6.14
C ILE A 144 -3.00 -8.12 5.37
N ASP A 145 -2.65 -7.40 4.30
CA ASP A 145 -1.42 -7.60 3.52
C ASP A 145 -0.14 -7.52 4.40
N LEU A 146 -0.16 -6.83 5.55
CA LEU A 146 0.97 -6.79 6.49
C LEU A 146 1.34 -8.19 7.02
N LEU A 147 0.40 -9.13 7.03
CA LEU A 147 0.63 -10.51 7.46
C LEU A 147 1.64 -11.25 6.55
N ASP A 148 1.79 -10.86 5.29
CA ASP A 148 2.79 -11.42 4.37
C ASP A 148 4.19 -11.42 5.00
N THR A 149 4.56 -10.27 5.57
CA THR A 149 5.87 -10.08 6.18
C THR A 149 6.00 -10.84 7.49
N ILE A 150 4.90 -10.97 8.25
CA ILE A 150 4.86 -11.79 9.47
C ILE A 150 5.13 -13.26 9.11
N PHE A 151 4.51 -13.77 8.04
CA PHE A 151 4.78 -15.13 7.56
C PHE A 151 6.22 -15.31 7.09
N PHE A 152 6.84 -14.29 6.47
CA PHE A 152 8.27 -14.34 6.13
C PHE A 152 9.15 -14.47 7.37
N VAL A 153 8.84 -13.75 8.45
CA VAL A 153 9.56 -13.86 9.72
C VAL A 153 9.41 -15.27 10.32
N LEU A 154 8.18 -15.76 10.44
CA LEU A 154 7.89 -17.09 11.03
C LEU A 154 8.53 -18.25 10.25
N ARG A 155 8.75 -18.08 8.94
CA ARG A 155 9.44 -19.06 8.08
C ARG A 155 10.95 -18.84 7.96
N LYS A 156 11.52 -17.84 8.66
CA LYS A 156 12.90 -17.39 8.48
C LYS A 156 13.27 -17.05 7.02
N SER A 157 12.30 -16.59 6.22
CA SER A 157 12.52 -16.19 4.83
C SER A 157 12.93 -14.72 4.69
N TYR A 158 13.94 -14.31 5.47
CA TYR A 158 14.32 -12.90 5.59
C TYR A 158 14.76 -12.26 4.27
N LYS A 159 15.20 -13.06 3.29
CA LYS A 159 15.50 -12.58 1.92
C LYS A 159 14.29 -11.96 1.20
N GLN A 160 13.07 -12.28 1.64
CA GLN A 160 11.83 -11.70 1.10
C GLN A 160 11.49 -10.35 1.75
N ILE A 161 12.01 -10.07 2.94
CA ILE A 161 11.83 -8.80 3.66
C ILE A 161 12.81 -7.77 3.10
N THR A 162 12.51 -7.30 1.89
CA THR A 162 13.30 -6.29 1.18
C THR A 162 12.85 -4.88 1.54
N VAL A 163 13.69 -3.87 1.27
CA VAL A 163 13.30 -2.46 1.40
C VAL A 163 12.05 -2.16 0.57
N LEU A 164 11.99 -2.67 -0.67
CA LEU A 164 10.81 -2.55 -1.54
C LEU A 164 9.55 -3.08 -0.87
N HIS A 165 9.61 -4.30 -0.34
CA HIS A 165 8.47 -4.93 0.32
C HIS A 165 8.00 -4.11 1.52
N VAL A 166 8.90 -3.80 2.46
CA VAL A 166 8.52 -3.08 3.68
C VAL A 166 8.02 -1.66 3.36
N TYR A 167 8.72 -0.94 2.48
CA TYR A 167 8.32 0.40 2.04
C TYR A 167 6.92 0.39 1.42
N HIS A 168 6.66 -0.55 0.50
CA HIS A 168 5.34 -0.71 -0.11
C HIS A 168 4.24 -0.96 0.92
N HIS A 169 4.40 -1.96 1.78
CA HIS A 169 3.37 -2.35 2.75
C HIS A 169 3.07 -1.25 3.78
N VAL A 170 4.08 -0.51 4.23
CA VAL A 170 3.86 0.65 5.11
C VAL A 170 3.10 1.76 4.37
N LEU A 171 3.56 2.11 3.16
CA LEU A 171 2.99 3.22 2.41
C LEU A 171 1.55 2.95 1.98
N MET A 172 1.22 1.72 1.59
CA MET A 172 -0.13 1.32 1.18
C MET A 172 -1.14 1.30 2.33
N VAL A 173 -0.71 1.35 3.60
CA VAL A 173 -1.59 1.59 4.75
C VAL A 173 -1.59 3.06 5.13
N PHE A 174 -0.41 3.69 5.14
CA PHE A 174 -0.25 5.09 5.54
C PHE A 174 -0.98 6.08 4.63
N LEU A 175 -0.74 6.03 3.31
CA LEU A 175 -1.31 7.01 2.39
C LEU A 175 -2.84 6.94 2.31
N PRO A 176 -3.47 5.76 2.15
CA PRO A 176 -4.93 5.72 2.02
C PRO A 176 -5.64 6.22 3.28
N TYR A 177 -5.07 5.98 4.47
CA TYR A 177 -5.58 6.56 5.71
C TYR A 177 -5.62 8.10 5.64
N TRP A 178 -4.50 8.73 5.26
CA TRP A 178 -4.42 10.20 5.20
C TRP A 178 -5.26 10.80 4.08
N VAL A 179 -5.41 10.11 2.95
CA VAL A 179 -6.34 10.52 1.88
C VAL A 179 -7.78 10.52 2.42
N VAL A 180 -8.21 9.43 3.06
CA VAL A 180 -9.55 9.35 3.65
C VAL A 180 -9.76 10.40 4.73
N ARG A 181 -8.72 10.69 5.53
CA ARG A 181 -8.78 11.67 6.62
C ARG A 181 -9.00 13.11 6.13
N PHE A 182 -8.28 13.51 5.09
CA PHE A 182 -8.25 14.91 4.63
C PHE A 182 -9.10 15.23 3.41
N TYR A 183 -9.33 14.24 2.56
CA TYR A 183 -10.11 14.43 1.33
C TYR A 183 -11.41 13.63 1.34
N GLY A 184 -11.38 12.43 1.92
CA GLY A 184 -12.53 11.54 1.99
C GLY A 184 -12.34 10.28 1.17
N VAL A 185 -13.44 9.55 0.98
CA VAL A 185 -13.45 8.25 0.29
C VAL A 185 -13.61 8.39 -1.22
N GLY A 186 -13.22 7.36 -1.97
CA GLY A 186 -13.41 7.29 -3.41
C GLY A 186 -12.46 8.18 -4.24
N ALA A 187 -13.03 8.91 -5.21
CA ALA A 187 -12.32 9.79 -6.13
C ALA A 187 -11.20 9.10 -6.94
N GLN A 188 -10.14 9.84 -7.30
CA GLN A 188 -9.00 9.32 -8.07
C GLN A 188 -8.32 8.10 -7.45
N PHE A 189 -8.47 7.90 -6.13
CA PHE A 189 -7.92 6.74 -5.45
C PHE A 189 -8.63 5.43 -5.86
N VAL A 190 -9.85 5.50 -6.40
CA VAL A 190 -10.57 4.36 -6.96
C VAL A 190 -9.78 3.71 -8.09
N THR A 191 -9.07 4.47 -8.94
CA THR A 191 -8.20 3.86 -9.97
C THR A 191 -7.07 3.06 -9.35
N THR A 192 -6.47 3.59 -8.27
CA THR A 192 -5.38 2.89 -7.58
C THR A 192 -5.91 1.60 -6.98
N ALA A 193 -7.08 1.63 -6.33
CA ALA A 193 -7.73 0.43 -5.81
C ALA A 193 -8.09 -0.57 -6.94
N PHE A 194 -8.63 -0.08 -8.06
CA PHE A 194 -8.97 -0.88 -9.23
C PHE A 194 -7.78 -1.66 -9.78
N LEU A 195 -6.68 -0.97 -10.08
CA LEU A 195 -5.47 -1.59 -10.63
C LEU A 195 -4.78 -2.49 -9.60
N ASN A 196 -4.69 -2.03 -8.34
CA ASN A 196 -4.01 -2.80 -7.29
C ASN A 196 -4.73 -4.12 -7.00
N THR A 197 -6.06 -4.11 -6.91
CA THR A 197 -6.84 -5.32 -6.62
C THR A 197 -6.76 -6.34 -7.76
N PHE A 198 -6.75 -5.89 -9.02
CA PHE A 198 -6.45 -6.76 -10.16
C PHE A 198 -5.07 -7.43 -10.03
N VAL A 199 -4.03 -6.62 -9.83
CA VAL A 199 -2.65 -7.11 -9.73
C VAL A 199 -2.48 -8.04 -8.52
N HIS A 200 -3.09 -7.71 -7.36
CA HIS A 200 -3.06 -8.53 -6.16
C HIS A 200 -3.82 -9.85 -6.34
N ALA A 201 -4.95 -9.88 -7.05
CA ALA A 201 -5.62 -11.13 -7.38
C ALA A 201 -4.69 -12.09 -8.15
N VAL A 202 -3.98 -11.57 -9.16
CA VAL A 202 -3.00 -12.35 -9.95
C VAL A 202 -1.80 -12.77 -9.10
N MET A 203 -1.28 -11.88 -8.26
CA MET A 203 -0.13 -12.15 -7.38
C MET A 203 -0.45 -13.22 -6.33
N TYR A 204 -1.59 -13.11 -5.65
CA TYR A 204 -2.00 -14.08 -4.63
C TYR A 204 -2.40 -15.43 -5.23
N LEU A 205 -2.93 -15.46 -6.46
CA LEU A 205 -3.08 -16.70 -7.22
C LEU A 205 -1.72 -17.41 -7.41
N TYR A 206 -0.68 -16.66 -7.80
CA TYR A 206 0.68 -17.21 -7.90
C TYR A 206 1.21 -17.71 -6.54
N TYR A 207 0.99 -16.98 -5.45
CA TYR A 207 1.42 -17.41 -4.11
C TYR A 207 0.65 -18.63 -3.62
N MET A 208 -0.65 -18.72 -3.90
CA MET A 208 -1.48 -19.88 -3.62
C MET A 208 -0.92 -21.12 -4.33
N ILE A 209 -0.73 -21.06 -5.66
CA ILE A 209 -0.21 -22.19 -6.44
C ILE A 209 1.16 -22.63 -5.92
N THR A 210 2.06 -21.69 -5.64
CA THR A 210 3.41 -22.02 -5.15
C THR A 210 3.45 -22.51 -3.68
N ALA A 211 2.40 -22.25 -2.90
CA ALA A 211 2.23 -22.82 -1.56
C ALA A 211 1.61 -24.23 -1.62
N MET A 212 0.65 -24.47 -2.50
CA MET A 212 0.03 -25.79 -2.72
C MET A 212 1.01 -26.79 -3.36
N TYR A 213 1.82 -26.31 -4.31
CA TYR A 213 2.78 -27.14 -5.04
C TYR A 213 4.20 -26.58 -4.87
N PRO A 214 4.89 -26.89 -3.75
CA PRO A 214 6.25 -26.41 -3.51
C PRO A 214 7.25 -26.76 -4.60
N GLY A 215 7.06 -27.90 -5.29
CA GLY A 215 7.89 -28.30 -6.44
C GLY A 215 7.76 -27.37 -7.66
N MET A 216 6.69 -26.57 -7.75
CA MET A 216 6.51 -25.57 -8.80
C MET A 216 7.13 -24.21 -8.46
N LYS A 217 7.68 -24.06 -7.24
CA LYS A 217 8.25 -22.81 -6.79
C LYS A 217 9.49 -22.45 -7.61
N GLY A 218 9.32 -21.50 -8.53
CA GLY A 218 10.37 -21.04 -9.43
C GLY A 218 10.32 -21.64 -10.84
N SER A 219 9.45 -22.63 -11.10
CA SER A 219 9.22 -23.15 -12.46
C SER A 219 8.10 -22.45 -13.21
N LEU A 220 7.30 -21.63 -12.51
CA LEU A 220 6.24 -20.81 -13.12
C LEU A 220 6.84 -19.70 -13.98
N TRP A 221 6.89 -19.95 -15.29
CA TRP A 221 7.44 -19.06 -16.32
C TRP A 221 6.83 -17.65 -16.32
N TRP A 222 5.58 -17.53 -15.86
CA TRP A 222 4.84 -16.27 -15.87
C TRP A 222 5.09 -15.36 -14.67
N LYS A 223 5.90 -15.79 -13.69
CA LYS A 223 6.28 -14.98 -12.52
C LYS A 223 6.80 -13.58 -12.91
N LYS A 224 7.61 -13.50 -13.98
CA LYS A 224 8.17 -12.23 -14.46
C LYS A 224 7.08 -11.25 -14.93
N TYR A 225 5.99 -11.76 -15.50
CA TYR A 225 4.89 -10.92 -15.98
C TYR A 225 4.08 -10.32 -14.83
N ILE A 226 4.07 -10.93 -13.64
CA ILE A 226 3.47 -10.31 -12.45
C ILE A 226 4.21 -9.01 -12.11
N THR A 227 5.54 -9.03 -12.15
CA THR A 227 6.35 -7.83 -11.93
C THR A 227 6.13 -6.78 -13.01
N VAL A 228 5.96 -7.20 -14.27
CA VAL A 228 5.61 -6.27 -15.37
C VAL A 228 4.22 -5.65 -15.14
N LEU A 229 3.21 -6.43 -14.76
CA LEU A 229 1.88 -5.93 -14.40
C LEU A 229 1.96 -4.93 -13.24
N GLN A 230 2.80 -5.20 -12.22
CA GLN A 230 3.04 -4.29 -11.11
C GLN A 230 3.67 -2.96 -11.56
N ILE A 231 4.55 -2.96 -12.57
CA ILE A 231 5.12 -1.71 -13.12
C ILE A 231 4.06 -0.95 -13.92
N ILE A 232 3.30 -1.65 -14.76
CA ILE A 232 2.25 -1.07 -15.61
C ILE A 232 1.18 -0.37 -14.76
N GLN A 233 0.73 -0.94 -13.64
CA GLN A 233 -0.25 -0.26 -12.78
C GLN A 233 0.23 1.12 -12.30
N PHE A 234 1.51 1.26 -11.93
CA PHE A 234 2.04 2.53 -11.46
C PHE A 234 2.15 3.52 -12.61
N LEU A 235 2.58 3.08 -13.79
CA LEU A 235 2.61 3.92 -14.99
C LEU A 235 1.22 4.45 -15.34
N ILE A 236 0.18 3.61 -15.30
CA ILE A 236 -1.20 4.04 -15.58
C ILE A 236 -1.65 5.10 -14.56
N GLY A 237 -1.43 4.87 -13.25
CA GLY A 237 -1.81 5.84 -12.21
C GLY A 237 -1.10 7.18 -12.33
N MET A 238 0.18 7.17 -12.71
CA MET A 238 0.95 8.39 -12.99
C MET A 238 0.43 9.13 -14.22
N ILE A 239 0.19 8.41 -15.32
CA ILE A 239 -0.34 9.00 -16.56
C ILE A 239 -1.71 9.63 -16.31
N GLN A 240 -2.59 8.96 -15.57
CA GLN A 240 -3.90 9.52 -15.22
C GLN A 240 -3.76 10.79 -14.40
N SER A 241 -2.92 10.79 -13.35
CA SER A 241 -2.69 11.98 -12.52
C SER A 241 -2.09 13.13 -13.30
N ALA A 242 -1.14 12.85 -14.20
CA ALA A 242 -0.56 13.87 -15.08
C ALA A 242 -1.59 14.40 -16.08
N TYR A 243 -2.44 13.54 -16.64
CA TYR A 243 -3.49 13.96 -17.56
C TYR A 243 -4.45 14.95 -16.89
N ILE A 244 -4.94 14.63 -15.69
CA ILE A 244 -5.87 15.50 -14.96
C ILE A 244 -5.23 16.85 -14.63
N LEU A 245 -3.99 16.86 -14.13
CA LEU A 245 -3.29 18.11 -13.81
C LEU A 245 -3.11 19.05 -15.00
N ASN A 246 -2.96 18.52 -16.22
CA ASN A 246 -2.69 19.31 -17.41
C ASN A 246 -3.94 19.65 -18.23
N PHE A 247 -4.92 18.74 -18.28
CA PHE A 247 -6.08 18.86 -19.17
C PHE A 247 -7.40 19.11 -18.43
N ASN A 248 -7.50 18.79 -17.14
CA ASN A 248 -8.68 19.03 -16.30
C ASN A 248 -8.29 19.71 -14.97
N PRO A 249 -7.68 20.91 -15.00
CA PRO A 249 -7.18 21.57 -13.80
C PRO A 249 -8.28 22.02 -12.82
N GLU A 250 -9.53 22.08 -13.29
CA GLU A 250 -10.74 22.43 -12.52
C GLU A 250 -11.29 21.25 -11.70
N CYS A 251 -10.70 20.05 -11.81
CA CYS A 251 -11.10 18.90 -11.00
C CYS A 251 -10.80 19.17 -9.52
N ASP A 252 -11.80 19.00 -8.63
CA ASP A 252 -11.69 19.34 -7.19
C ASP A 252 -10.81 18.36 -6.40
N PHE A 253 -10.13 17.43 -7.08
CA PHE A 253 -9.13 16.57 -6.46
C PHE A 253 -7.81 17.33 -6.19
N PRO A 254 -7.32 17.40 -4.94
CA PRO A 254 -6.18 18.25 -4.60
C PRO A 254 -4.92 17.90 -5.38
N LYS A 255 -4.29 18.92 -5.97
CA LYS A 255 -3.06 18.81 -6.76
C LYS A 255 -1.92 18.13 -5.99
N ILE A 256 -1.87 18.30 -4.66
CA ILE A 256 -0.89 17.64 -3.80
C ILE A 256 -1.01 16.11 -3.84
N PHE A 257 -2.22 15.55 -3.90
CA PHE A 257 -2.41 14.11 -3.99
C PHE A 257 -2.01 13.57 -5.37
N HIS A 258 -2.25 14.32 -6.45
CA HIS A 258 -1.69 13.98 -7.76
C HIS A 258 -0.17 13.97 -7.75
N ALA A 259 0.48 14.97 -7.13
CA ALA A 259 1.92 15.00 -7.00
C ALA A 259 2.45 13.79 -6.20
N ILE A 260 1.77 13.39 -5.11
CA ILE A 260 2.09 12.20 -4.33
C ILE A 260 1.99 10.93 -5.19
N ILE A 261 0.95 10.78 -6.01
CA ILE A 261 0.79 9.63 -6.91
C ILE A 261 1.91 9.59 -7.95
N ILE A 262 2.27 10.74 -8.54
CA ILE A 262 3.33 10.82 -9.55
C ILE A 262 4.70 10.48 -8.94
N ILE A 263 5.06 11.14 -7.83
CA ILE A 263 6.36 10.93 -7.17
C ILE A 263 6.45 9.50 -6.61
N GLY A 264 5.42 9.05 -5.90
CA GLY A 264 5.35 7.71 -5.33
C GLY A 264 5.35 6.62 -6.41
N GLY A 265 4.60 6.83 -7.50
CA GLY A 265 4.61 5.95 -8.66
C GLY A 265 5.99 5.85 -9.31
N ALA A 266 6.70 6.96 -9.47
CA ALA A 266 8.06 6.96 -10.02
C ALA A 266 9.04 6.18 -9.13
N ILE A 267 8.95 6.35 -7.81
CA ILE A 267 9.75 5.57 -6.84
C ILE A 267 9.45 4.07 -7.00
N PHE A 268 8.18 3.67 -7.05
CA PHE A 268 7.83 2.26 -7.23
C PHE A 268 8.30 1.70 -8.58
N VAL A 269 8.12 2.44 -9.68
CA VAL A 269 8.63 2.03 -11.00
C VAL A 269 10.14 1.81 -10.94
N ALA A 270 10.90 2.73 -10.34
CA ALA A 270 12.34 2.57 -10.19
C ALA A 270 12.72 1.33 -9.36
N MET A 271 12.08 1.13 -8.21
CA MET A 271 12.38 -0.01 -7.33
C MET A 271 12.00 -1.36 -7.95
N PHE A 272 10.83 -1.46 -8.57
CA PHE A 272 10.38 -2.66 -9.27
C PHE A 272 11.21 -2.95 -10.52
N SER A 273 11.63 -1.91 -11.25
CA SER A 273 12.53 -2.06 -12.40
C SER A 273 13.91 -2.58 -11.96
N ASN A 274 14.48 -2.01 -10.89
CA ASN A 274 15.72 -2.51 -10.30
C ASN A 274 15.58 -3.96 -9.81
N PHE A 275 14.46 -4.32 -9.18
CA PHE A 275 14.16 -5.70 -8.83
C PHE A 275 14.09 -6.60 -10.07
N TYR A 276 13.38 -6.18 -11.12
CA TYR A 276 13.22 -6.95 -12.35
C TYR A 276 14.58 -7.21 -13.04
N ILE A 277 15.40 -6.16 -13.18
CA ILE A 277 16.74 -6.25 -13.77
C ILE A 277 17.60 -7.25 -12.98
N ARG A 278 17.65 -7.13 -11.64
CA ARG A 278 18.46 -8.01 -10.80
C ARG A 278 17.95 -9.45 -10.75
N ALA A 279 16.64 -9.65 -10.81
CA ALA A 279 16.02 -10.97 -10.66
C ALA A 279 15.96 -11.77 -11.98
N TYR A 280 15.83 -11.09 -13.12
CA TYR A 280 15.51 -11.74 -14.40
C TYR A 280 16.46 -11.42 -15.56
N ILE A 281 17.19 -10.29 -15.53
CA ILE A 281 18.08 -9.88 -16.63
C ILE A 281 19.54 -10.15 -16.28
N MET A 282 19.98 -9.75 -15.08
CA MET A 282 21.38 -9.92 -14.68
C MET A 282 21.73 -11.40 -14.53
N PRO A 283 22.92 -11.83 -15.00
CA PRO A 283 23.40 -13.19 -14.75
C PRO A 283 23.45 -13.42 -13.25
N GLN A 284 22.79 -14.48 -12.76
CA GLN A 284 22.96 -14.86 -11.36
C GLN A 284 24.42 -15.22 -11.17
N ARG A 285 25.17 -14.41 -10.40
CA ARG A 285 26.52 -14.77 -9.97
C ARG A 285 26.39 -16.12 -9.26
N ARG A 286 26.82 -17.20 -9.94
CA ARG A 286 27.09 -18.48 -9.28
C ARG A 286 28.04 -18.13 -8.16
N LYS A 287 27.56 -18.23 -6.91
CA LYS A 287 28.48 -18.30 -5.79
C LYS A 287 29.28 -19.57 -6.05
N LEU A 288 30.52 -19.41 -6.55
CA LEU A 288 31.51 -20.47 -6.54
C LEU A 288 31.54 -20.96 -5.08
N LYS A 289 31.10 -22.19 -4.87
CA LYS A 289 31.23 -22.89 -3.60
C LYS A 289 32.68 -23.24 -3.39
#